data_AF-A0A426YIK7-F1
#
_entry.id   AF-A0A426YIK7-F1
#
_cell.length_a   1.000
_cell.length_b   1.000
_cell.length_c   1.000
_cell.angle_alpha   90.00
_cell.angle_beta   90.00
_cell.angle_gamma   90.00
#
_symmetry.space_group_name_H-M   'P 1'
#
loop_
_entity.id
_entity.type
_entity.pdbx_description
1 polymer ?
#
loop_
_entity_poly.entity_id
_entity_poly.type
_entity_poly.pdbx_seq_one_letter_code
_entity_poly.pdbx_strand_id
1 'polypeptide(L)'
;MSIGDPPKPYFLDIDTGSDLTWLQCDAPCLVPCRVPLCAALHTGTIHDENCNQCDYQIQYEDRGSSLGVLISDAFNLRLVNTTIARPVLALGCGYDQQFAIQNAPTPTDGLLGLGTGKISVLSQLSDQGVTKNVMGHCLGGKGGGYLFFGDDFVPTSLMTWAPMSRSR
;
A
#
# COMPACT_ATOMS: atom_id res chain seq x y z
N MET A 1 -6.50 1.50 8.95
CA MET A 1 -5.48 2.56 8.76
C MET A 1 -6.18 3.89 8.51
N SER A 2 -5.65 5.03 8.97
CA SER A 2 -6.33 6.33 8.83
C SER A 2 -5.74 7.16 7.69
N ILE A 3 -6.54 7.46 6.66
CA ILE A 3 -6.10 8.14 5.42
C ILE A 3 -7.03 9.34 5.17
N GLY A 4 -6.50 10.43 4.63
CA GLY A 4 -7.25 11.63 4.26
C GLY A 4 -7.05 12.85 5.16
N ASP A 5 -7.67 13.95 4.72
CA ASP A 5 -7.86 15.19 5.48
C ASP A 5 -9.31 15.70 5.33
N PRO A 6 -10.19 15.53 6.35
CA PRO A 6 -9.91 14.95 7.67
C PRO A 6 -9.64 13.44 7.62
N PRO A 7 -8.86 12.89 8.59
CA PRO A 7 -8.52 11.47 8.60
C PRO A 7 -9.74 10.55 8.74
N LYS A 8 -9.86 9.56 7.87
CA LYS A 8 -10.91 8.52 7.93
C LYS A 8 -10.28 7.13 8.14
N PRO A 9 -10.87 6.28 9.00
CA PRO A 9 -10.40 4.91 9.16
C PRO A 9 -10.86 4.03 7.99
N TYR A 10 -9.94 3.24 7.46
CA TYR A 10 -10.16 2.22 6.44
C TYR A 10 -9.80 0.83 6.98
N PHE A 11 -10.65 -0.15 6.73
CA PHE A 11 -10.46 -1.56 7.04
C PHE A 11 -9.88 -2.27 5.82
N LEU A 12 -8.61 -2.68 5.90
CA LEU A 12 -7.84 -3.15 4.75
C LEU A 12 -7.39 -4.59 4.94
N ASP A 13 -7.41 -5.36 3.85
CA ASP A 13 -6.73 -6.65 3.81
C ASP A 13 -5.22 -6.44 3.72
N ILE A 14 -4.45 -7.17 4.52
CA ILE A 14 -2.98 -7.05 4.55
C ILE A 14 -2.40 -8.02 3.52
N ASP A 15 -1.67 -7.50 2.54
CA ASP A 15 -1.05 -8.31 1.49
C ASP A 15 0.44 -7.97 1.36
N THR A 16 1.30 -8.93 1.71
CA THR A 16 2.76 -8.81 1.60
C THR A 16 3.30 -9.21 0.23
N GLY A 17 2.45 -9.75 -0.65
CA GLY A 17 2.77 -10.11 -2.03
C GLY A 17 2.54 -8.98 -3.03
N SER A 18 1.73 -7.98 -2.67
CA SER A 18 1.44 -6.81 -3.51
C SER A 18 2.19 -5.56 -3.08
N ASP A 19 2.78 -4.85 -4.04
CA ASP A 19 3.45 -3.58 -3.75
C ASP A 19 2.45 -2.44 -3.51
N LEU A 20 1.43 -2.31 -4.35
CA LEU A 20 0.50 -1.18 -4.31
C LEU A 20 -0.57 -1.37 -3.22
N THR A 21 -0.70 -0.38 -2.34
CA THR A 21 -1.89 -0.19 -1.49
C THR A 21 -2.97 0.51 -2.29
N TRP A 22 -4.22 0.03 -2.22
CA TRP A 22 -5.36 0.66 -2.88
C TRP A 22 -6.62 0.65 -2.03
N LEU A 23 -7.50 1.62 -2.27
CA LEU A 23 -8.80 1.78 -1.63
C LEU A 23 -9.92 1.67 -2.65
N GLN A 24 -11.08 1.16 -2.25
CA GLN A 24 -12.31 1.27 -3.02
C GLN A 24 -12.75 2.74 -3.05
N CYS A 25 -12.83 3.33 -4.23
CA CYS A 25 -13.35 4.68 -4.38
C CYS A 25 -13.86 4.99 -5.77
N ASP A 26 -14.79 5.94 -5.81
CA ASP A 26 -15.30 6.54 -7.04
C ASP A 26 -14.51 7.83 -7.31
N ALA A 27 -13.33 7.73 -7.93
CA ALA A 27 -12.54 8.91 -8.28
C ALA A 27 -13.14 9.64 -9.50
N PRO A 28 -13.53 10.93 -9.40
CA PRO A 28 -14.18 11.61 -10.51
C PRO A 28 -13.23 12.18 -11.58
N CYS A 29 -11.92 12.38 -11.33
CA CYS A 29 -11.04 13.07 -12.29
C CYS A 29 -9.52 12.88 -12.03
N LEU A 30 -8.74 13.11 -13.10
CA LEU A 30 -7.39 12.61 -13.41
C LEU A 30 -6.23 13.21 -12.57
N VAL A 31 -5.33 12.35 -12.06
CA VAL A 31 -4.02 12.73 -11.49
C VAL A 31 -2.94 12.65 -12.58
N PRO A 32 -2.23 13.74 -12.89
CA PRO A 32 -1.25 13.76 -13.99
C PRO A 32 -0.15 12.71 -13.82
N CYS A 33 0.24 12.05 -14.91
CA CYS A 33 1.23 10.95 -14.92
C CYS A 33 2.67 11.34 -14.56
N ARG A 34 2.92 12.59 -14.19
CA ARG A 34 4.26 13.12 -13.90
C ARG A 34 4.81 12.73 -12.53
N VAL A 35 4.13 11.85 -11.79
CA VAL A 35 4.65 11.33 -10.52
C VAL A 35 5.63 10.19 -10.82
N PRO A 36 6.91 10.26 -10.38
CA PRO A 36 7.90 9.19 -10.60
C PRO A 36 7.44 7.81 -10.14
N LEU A 37 6.52 7.77 -9.18
CA LEU A 37 5.87 6.57 -8.67
C LEU A 37 5.01 5.84 -9.73
N CYS A 38 4.50 6.54 -10.74
CA CYS A 38 3.80 5.91 -11.87
C CYS A 38 4.75 5.02 -12.68
N ALA A 39 5.97 5.50 -12.94
CA ALA A 39 7.00 4.70 -13.61
C ALA A 39 7.45 3.49 -12.77
N ALA A 40 7.26 3.52 -11.44
CA ALA A 40 7.53 2.37 -10.59
C ALA A 40 6.42 1.30 -10.67
N LEU A 41 5.19 1.67 -10.99
CA LEU A 41 4.09 0.72 -11.23
C LEU A 41 4.25 -0.02 -12.56
N HIS A 42 4.70 0.69 -13.60
CA HIS A 42 4.85 0.14 -14.93
C HIS A 42 6.33 -0.16 -15.19
N THR A 43 6.71 -1.43 -15.09
CA THR A 43 8.04 -1.93 -15.47
C THR A 43 8.20 -1.93 -16.99
N GLY A 44 8.28 -0.75 -17.58
CA GLY A 44 8.33 -0.54 -19.02
C GLY A 44 7.89 0.86 -19.38
N THR A 45 8.45 1.41 -20.45
CA THR A 45 8.18 2.76 -20.97
C THR A 45 6.67 2.96 -21.24
N ILE A 46 5.92 3.49 -20.27
CA ILE A 46 4.74 4.27 -20.59
C ILE A 46 5.23 5.63 -21.08
N HIS A 47 5.60 5.63 -22.36
CA HIS A 47 5.91 6.82 -23.13
C HIS A 47 4.62 7.34 -23.78
N ASP A 48 3.52 7.37 -23.02
CA ASP A 48 2.32 8.05 -23.49
C ASP A 48 2.46 9.53 -23.12
N GLU A 49 2.94 10.33 -24.08
CA GLU A 49 3.10 11.77 -23.94
C GLU A 49 1.75 12.49 -23.67
N ASN A 50 0.61 11.80 -23.84
CA ASN A 50 -0.74 12.28 -23.55
C ASN A 50 -1.37 11.67 -22.28
N CYS A 51 -0.57 11.01 -21.44
CA CYS A 51 -1.04 10.39 -20.20
C CYS A 51 -1.62 11.46 -19.25
N ASN A 52 -2.95 11.54 -19.21
CA ASN A 52 -3.67 12.39 -18.28
C ASN A 52 -3.78 11.74 -16.88
N GLN A 53 -3.67 10.40 -16.80
CA GLN A 53 -3.88 9.62 -15.57
C GLN A 53 -2.99 8.38 -15.47
N CYS A 54 -2.44 8.14 -14.28
CA CYS A 54 -1.64 6.95 -13.99
C CYS A 54 -2.56 5.79 -13.59
N ASP A 55 -3.00 5.00 -14.55
CA ASP A 55 -3.82 3.82 -14.30
C ASP A 55 -2.99 2.68 -13.71
N TYR A 56 -3.57 1.84 -12.87
CA TYR A 56 -2.96 0.59 -12.43
C TYR A 56 -3.94 -0.56 -12.65
N GLN A 57 -3.40 -1.74 -12.94
CA GLN A 57 -4.15 -2.99 -12.95
C GLN A 57 -3.36 -4.04 -12.18
N ILE A 58 -3.95 -4.58 -11.13
CA ILE A 58 -3.40 -5.70 -10.36
C ILE A 58 -4.19 -6.95 -10.72
N GLN A 59 -3.47 -8.02 -11.05
CA GLN A 59 -4.03 -9.36 -11.20
C GLN A 59 -3.50 -10.23 -10.07
N TYR A 60 -4.40 -10.77 -9.27
CA TYR A 60 -4.08 -11.66 -8.16
C TYR A 60 -4.05 -13.12 -8.61
N GLU A 61 -3.32 -13.96 -7.86
CA GLU A 61 -3.18 -15.40 -8.14
C GLU A 61 -4.50 -16.17 -8.03
N ASP A 62 -5.43 -15.67 -7.21
CA ASP A 62 -6.77 -16.23 -7.04
C ASP A 62 -7.70 -15.91 -8.23
N ARG A 63 -7.21 -15.21 -9.26
CA ARG A 63 -7.94 -14.68 -10.42
C ARG A 63 -8.76 -13.43 -10.12
N GLY A 64 -8.70 -12.89 -8.90
CA GLY A 64 -9.23 -11.56 -8.61
C GLY A 64 -8.40 -10.48 -9.31
N SER A 65 -8.99 -9.31 -9.50
CA SER A 65 -8.27 -8.15 -10.03
C SER A 65 -8.78 -6.84 -9.44
N SER A 66 -7.93 -5.82 -9.48
CA SER A 66 -8.28 -4.45 -9.12
C SER A 66 -7.74 -3.52 -10.21
N LEU A 67 -8.64 -2.74 -10.81
CA LEU A 67 -8.36 -1.69 -11.77
C LEU A 67 -8.70 -0.35 -11.13
N GLY A 68 -7.78 0.60 -11.30
CA GLY A 68 -7.92 1.90 -10.69
C GLY A 68 -6.83 2.85 -11.13
N VAL A 69 -6.70 3.93 -10.37
CA VAL A 69 -5.84 5.06 -10.72
C VAL A 69 -5.00 5.48 -9.53
N LEU A 70 -3.76 5.88 -9.76
CA LEU A 70 -2.89 6.33 -8.69
C LEU A 70 -3.31 7.74 -8.23
N ILE A 71 -3.58 7.87 -6.94
CA ILE A 71 -3.81 9.14 -6.25
C ILE A 71 -2.73 9.34 -5.18
N SER A 72 -2.74 10.50 -4.52
CA SER A 72 -1.92 10.73 -3.33
C SER A 72 -2.76 11.37 -2.24
N ASP A 73 -2.60 10.90 -1.02
CA ASP A 73 -3.33 11.43 0.13
C ASP A 73 -2.50 11.29 1.42
N ALA A 74 -2.92 11.98 2.48
CA ALA A 74 -2.23 12.01 3.76
C ALA A 74 -2.52 10.75 4.59
N PHE A 75 -1.49 10.01 4.96
CA PHE A 75 -1.57 8.89 5.89
C PHE A 75 -1.32 9.40 7.30
N ASN A 76 -2.21 9.10 8.23
CA ASN A 76 -2.10 9.57 9.60
C ASN A 76 -1.50 8.45 10.47
N LEU A 77 -0.19 8.52 10.68
CA LEU A 77 0.59 7.47 11.34
C LEU A 77 1.03 7.93 12.73
N ARG A 78 0.77 7.11 13.74
CA ARG A 78 1.26 7.34 15.09
C ARG A 78 2.69 6.81 15.21
N LEU A 79 3.62 7.69 15.52
CA LEU A 79 5.01 7.35 15.78
C LEU A 79 5.21 6.83 17.21
N VAL A 80 6.36 6.20 17.48
CA VAL A 80 6.72 5.65 18.80
C VAL A 80 6.71 6.73 19.88
N ASN A 81 7.16 7.94 19.54
CA ASN A 81 7.13 9.11 20.42
C ASN A 81 5.72 9.72 20.60
N THR A 82 4.67 9.03 20.15
CA THR A 82 3.23 9.41 20.21
C THR A 82 2.79 10.56 19.30
N THR A 83 3.72 11.21 18.61
CA THR A 83 3.37 12.23 17.60
C THR A 83 2.70 11.59 16.40
N ILE A 84 1.88 12.39 15.69
CA ILE A 84 1.21 11.96 14.46
C ILE A 84 2.01 12.51 13.28
N ALA A 85 2.61 11.60 12.50
CA ALA A 85 3.14 11.92 11.19
C ALA A 85 2.01 11.92 10.17
N ARG A 86 2.07 12.86 9.21
CA ARG A 86 1.10 12.98 8.10
C ARG A 86 1.80 12.93 6.73
N PRO A 87 2.57 11.88 6.41
CA PRO A 87 3.18 11.76 5.09
C PRO A 87 2.11 11.67 4.00
N VAL A 88 2.36 12.36 2.88
CA VAL A 88 1.54 12.22 1.68
C VAL A 88 2.10 11.05 0.88
N LEU A 89 1.33 9.98 0.75
CA LEU A 89 1.74 8.76 0.04
C LEU A 89 0.85 8.57 -1.18
N ALA A 90 1.42 7.98 -2.23
CA ALA A 90 0.67 7.50 -3.36
C ALA A 90 0.00 6.15 -3.05
N LEU A 91 -1.22 5.98 -3.53
CA LEU A 91 -2.06 4.80 -3.35
C LEU A 91 -3.04 4.67 -4.51
N GLY A 92 -3.53 3.47 -4.76
CA GLY A 92 -4.54 3.22 -5.78
C GLY A 92 -5.92 3.67 -5.30
N CYS A 93 -6.65 4.35 -6.18
CA CYS A 93 -8.10 4.46 -6.10
C CYS A 93 -8.73 3.47 -7.08
N GLY A 94 -9.25 2.36 -6.56
CA GLY A 94 -9.84 1.29 -7.35
C GLY A 94 -11.34 1.49 -7.53
N TYR A 95 -11.81 1.43 -8.78
CA TYR A 95 -13.23 1.54 -9.13
C TYR A 95 -13.79 0.30 -9.84
N ASP A 96 -12.95 -0.65 -10.25
CA ASP A 96 -13.40 -1.93 -10.83
C ASP A 96 -12.62 -3.09 -10.21
N GLN A 97 -13.33 -3.92 -9.46
CA GLN A 97 -12.79 -5.06 -8.73
C GLN A 97 -13.51 -6.32 -9.17
N GLN A 98 -12.73 -7.30 -9.62
CA GLN A 98 -13.22 -8.63 -9.93
C GLN A 98 -12.79 -9.55 -8.80
N PHE A 99 -13.74 -10.23 -8.16
CA PHE A 99 -13.46 -11.15 -7.06
C PHE A 99 -13.46 -12.60 -7.56
N ALA A 100 -12.51 -13.40 -7.07
CA ALA A 100 -12.42 -14.82 -7.39
C ALA A 100 -13.65 -15.63 -6.95
N ILE A 101 -14.29 -15.22 -5.85
CA ILE A 101 -15.46 -15.86 -5.26
C ILE A 101 -16.62 -14.86 -5.24
N GLN A 102 -17.69 -15.17 -5.97
CA GLN A 102 -18.96 -14.44 -5.85
C GLN A 102 -19.49 -14.63 -4.42
N ASN A 103 -19.68 -13.55 -3.66
CA ASN A 103 -20.15 -13.50 -2.27
C ASN A 103 -19.11 -13.76 -1.15
N ALA A 104 -17.84 -13.39 -1.35
CA ALA A 104 -16.87 -13.36 -0.25
C ALA A 104 -17.34 -12.44 0.92
N PRO A 105 -17.05 -12.77 2.20
CA PRO A 105 -17.58 -12.03 3.34
C PRO A 105 -16.90 -10.66 3.51
N THR A 106 -17.72 -9.66 3.89
CA THR A 106 -17.43 -8.24 4.17
C THR A 106 -16.47 -7.56 3.19
N PRO A 107 -16.94 -6.64 2.32
CA PRO A 107 -16.03 -5.85 1.49
C PRO A 107 -15.09 -5.10 2.44
N THR A 108 -13.80 -5.41 2.37
CA THR A 108 -12.78 -4.52 2.91
C THR A 108 -12.84 -3.22 2.12
N ASP A 109 -12.39 -2.13 2.72
CA ASP A 109 -12.34 -0.85 2.03
C ASP A 109 -11.19 -0.79 1.01
N GLY A 110 -10.43 -1.88 0.86
CA GLY A 110 -9.28 -2.00 -0.01
C GLY A 110 -8.22 -2.95 0.54
N LEU A 111 -7.01 -2.84 0.00
CA LEU A 111 -5.88 -3.71 0.28
C LEU A 111 -4.64 -2.89 0.63
N LEU A 112 -3.98 -3.25 1.73
CA LEU A 112 -2.71 -2.69 2.19
C LEU A 112 -1.56 -3.53 1.62
N GLY A 113 -1.01 -3.07 0.50
CA GLY A 113 0.17 -3.65 -0.14
C GLY A 113 1.44 -3.32 0.64
N LEU A 114 2.13 -4.37 1.08
CA LEU A 114 3.36 -4.34 1.87
C LEU A 114 4.54 -5.02 1.16
N GLY A 115 4.47 -5.10 -0.17
CA GLY A 115 5.54 -5.61 -1.00
C GLY A 115 6.81 -4.74 -1.00
N THR A 116 7.82 -5.21 -1.72
CA THR A 116 9.18 -4.62 -1.72
C THR A 116 9.41 -3.58 -2.82
N GLY A 117 8.44 -3.37 -3.70
CA GLY A 117 8.52 -2.40 -4.78
C GLY A 117 8.51 -0.95 -4.29
N LYS A 118 8.98 -0.04 -5.14
CA LYS A 118 9.11 1.39 -4.81
C LYS A 118 7.77 2.08 -4.52
N ILE A 119 6.68 1.54 -5.06
CA ILE A 119 5.33 2.08 -4.84
C ILE A 119 4.74 1.67 -3.48
N SER A 120 5.34 0.72 -2.76
CA SER A 120 4.79 0.28 -1.48
C SER A 120 4.85 1.37 -0.42
N VAL A 121 3.91 1.30 0.52
CA VAL A 121 3.83 2.24 1.66
C VAL A 121 5.17 2.27 2.42
N LEU A 122 5.83 1.12 2.57
CA LEU A 122 7.11 1.01 3.27
C LEU A 122 8.23 1.76 2.55
N SER A 123 8.34 1.56 1.24
CA SER A 123 9.33 2.25 0.40
C SER A 123 9.11 3.76 0.42
N GLN A 124 7.86 4.20 0.24
CA GLN A 124 7.53 5.63 0.26
C GLN A 124 7.80 6.29 1.62
N LEU A 125 7.48 5.62 2.73
CA LEU A 125 7.79 6.12 4.08
C LEU A 125 9.30 6.22 4.32
N SER A 126 10.06 5.24 3.83
CA SER A 126 11.52 5.23 3.92
C SER A 126 12.16 6.33 3.09
N ASP A 127 11.66 6.55 1.87
CA ASP A 127 12.15 7.60 0.97
C ASP A 127 11.88 9.01 1.52
N GLN A 128 10.78 9.18 2.26
CA GLN A 128 10.46 10.42 2.98
C GLN A 128 11.20 10.56 4.33
N GLY A 129 11.99 9.57 4.73
CA GLY A 129 12.75 9.56 5.99
C GLY A 129 11.88 9.43 7.24
N VAL A 130 10.64 8.96 7.12
CA VAL A 130 9.72 8.78 8.26
C VAL A 130 10.14 7.60 9.11
N THR A 131 10.55 6.50 8.48
CA THR A 131 10.98 5.27 9.16
C THR A 131 11.88 4.43 8.24
N LYS A 132 12.46 3.33 8.72
CA LYS A 132 13.21 2.40 7.84
C LYS A 132 12.24 1.56 6.99
N ASN A 133 12.70 1.10 5.83
CA ASN A 133 11.96 0.17 4.96
C ASN A 133 11.91 -1.25 5.57
N VAL A 134 11.22 -1.37 6.70
CA VAL A 134 11.05 -2.57 7.50
C VAL A 134 9.60 -2.60 7.97
N MET A 135 9.01 -3.77 8.05
CA MET A 135 7.71 -3.96 8.69
C MET A 135 7.76 -5.15 9.64
N GLY A 136 6.90 -5.12 10.63
CA GLY A 136 6.67 -6.25 11.53
C GLY A 136 5.20 -6.33 11.88
N HIS A 137 4.69 -7.55 12.02
CA HIS A 137 3.32 -7.77 12.47
C HIS A 137 3.22 -8.94 13.43
N CYS A 138 2.19 -8.92 14.26
CA CYS A 138 1.78 -10.04 15.11
C CYS A 138 0.29 -10.28 14.87
N LEU A 139 -0.09 -11.48 14.43
CA LEU A 139 -1.48 -11.82 14.12
C LEU A 139 -2.13 -12.52 15.32
N GLY A 140 -3.27 -12.00 15.79
CA GLY A 140 -4.05 -12.62 16.85
C GLY A 140 -5.04 -13.65 16.31
N GLY A 141 -4.95 -14.92 16.74
CA GLY A 141 -5.85 -16.00 16.27
C GLY A 141 -7.34 -15.86 16.65
N LYS A 142 -7.70 -14.87 17.48
CA LYS A 142 -9.08 -14.53 17.84
C LYS A 142 -9.43 -13.08 17.51
N GLY A 143 -8.72 -12.49 16.56
CA GLY A 143 -8.71 -11.05 16.31
C GLY A 143 -7.69 -10.31 17.17
N GLY A 144 -7.43 -9.05 16.81
CA GLY A 144 -6.36 -8.23 17.39
C GLY A 144 -5.00 -8.50 16.74
N GLY A 145 -3.93 -8.16 17.46
CA GLY A 145 -2.59 -8.10 16.92
C GLY A 145 -2.16 -6.67 16.61
N TYR A 146 -1.05 -6.52 15.91
CA TYR A 146 -0.51 -5.21 15.54
C TYR A 146 0.34 -5.31 14.28
N LEU A 147 0.48 -4.18 13.60
CA LEU A 147 1.38 -3.93 12.49
C LEU A 147 2.18 -2.67 12.82
N PHE A 148 3.48 -2.69 12.53
CA PHE A 148 4.34 -1.52 12.64
C PHE A 148 5.25 -1.39 11.42
N PHE A 149 5.68 -0.15 11.17
CA PHE A 149 6.63 0.20 10.12
C PHE A 149 7.89 0.79 10.76
N GLY A 150 9.05 0.32 10.33
CA GLY A 150 10.34 0.61 10.93
C GLY A 150 10.94 -0.56 11.68
N ASP A 151 12.13 -0.32 12.23
CA ASP A 151 12.96 -1.29 12.93
C ASP A 151 13.04 -1.04 14.45
N ASP A 152 12.39 0.01 14.97
CA ASP A 152 12.42 0.40 16.40
C ASP A 152 12.06 -0.74 17.36
N PHE A 153 11.16 -1.64 16.94
CA PHE A 153 10.64 -2.75 17.74
C PHE A 153 11.23 -4.11 17.37
N VAL A 154 12.26 -4.18 16.53
CA VAL A 154 12.85 -5.44 16.06
C VAL A 154 13.96 -5.89 17.02
N PRO A 155 13.74 -6.89 17.91
CA PRO A 155 14.78 -7.40 18.80
C PRO A 155 15.77 -8.28 18.04
N THR A 156 16.70 -7.65 17.31
CA THR A 156 17.60 -8.31 16.35
C THR A 156 18.41 -9.48 16.93
N SER A 157 18.83 -9.39 18.20
CA SER A 157 19.59 -10.44 18.91
C SER A 157 18.76 -11.63 19.39
N LEU A 158 17.43 -11.49 19.45
CA LEU A 158 16.51 -12.54 19.91
C LEU A 158 15.78 -13.23 18.76
N MET A 159 16.10 -12.87 17.51
CA MET A 159 15.46 -13.38 16.32
C MET A 159 16.31 -14.44 15.62
N THR A 160 15.63 -15.44 15.06
CA THR A 160 16.24 -16.35 14.09
C THR A 160 16.00 -15.79 12.69
N TRP A 161 17.08 -15.66 11.91
CA TRP A 161 17.03 -15.03 10.60
C TRP A 161 17.15 -16.06 9.48
N ALA A 162 16.37 -15.86 8.41
CA ALA A 162 16.47 -16.60 7.17
C ALA A 162 16.64 -15.61 6.00
N PRO A 163 17.54 -15.88 5.03
CA PRO A 163 17.66 -15.04 3.84
C PRO A 163 16.36 -15.02 3.04
N MET A 164 15.91 -13.83 2.65
CA MET A 164 14.78 -13.67 1.71
C MET A 164 15.31 -13.55 0.28
N SER A 165 14.58 -14.14 -0.68
CA SER A 165 14.87 -13.95 -2.09
C SER A 165 14.75 -12.47 -2.44
N ARG A 166 15.69 -11.94 -3.22
CA ARG A 166 15.57 -10.59 -3.78
C ARG A 166 14.64 -10.65 -4.98
N SER A 167 13.66 -9.75 -5.06
CA SER A 167 12.99 -9.50 -6.34
C SER A 167 14.05 -9.01 -7.34
N ARG A 168 14.00 -9.53 -8.57
CA ARG A 168 14.91 -9.12 -9.65
C ARG A 168 14.42 -7.83 -10.29
#